data_AF-A0A077N2U9-F1
#
_entry.id   AF-A0A077N2U9-F1
#
_cell.length_a   1.000
_cell.length_b   1.000
_cell.length_c   1.000
_cell.angle_alpha   90.00
_cell.angle_beta   90.00
_cell.angle_gamma   90.00
#
_symmetry.space_group_name_H-M   'P 1'
#
loop_
_entity.id
_entity.type
_entity.pdbx_description
1 polymer ?
#
loop_
_entity_poly.entity_id
_entity_poly.type
_entity_poly.pdbx_seq_one_letter_code
_entity_poly.pdbx_strand_id
1 'polypeptide(L)' 'MTQDQHTRRSRLPKGIASKNPVVMRLSHDEREELNAIAARESRSASSMARIIYLSAVQNFR' A
#
# COMPACT_ATOMS: atom_id res chain seq x y z
N MET A 1 -21.13 -26.23 21.86
CA MET A 1 -20.14 -25.14 21.79
C MET A 1 -19.78 -24.96 20.33
N THR A 2 -20.32 -23.93 19.68
CA THR A 2 -20.15 -23.71 18.24
C THR A 2 -19.09 -22.64 18.09
N GLN A 3 -17.92 -23.01 17.58
CA GLN A 3 -16.78 -22.10 17.42
C GLN A 3 -17.10 -21.08 16.32
N ASP A 4 -17.22 -19.81 16.70
CA ASP A 4 -17.40 -18.70 15.75
C ASP A 4 -16.23 -18.68 14.76
N GLN A 5 -16.56 -18.80 13.47
CA GLN A 5 -15.58 -18.67 12.40
C GLN A 5 -15.15 -17.20 12.33
N HIS A 6 -14.04 -16.88 13.00
CA HIS A 6 -13.31 -15.64 12.77
C HIS A 6 -12.77 -15.65 11.34
N THR A 7 -13.62 -15.28 10.38
CA THR A 7 -13.22 -14.94 9.02
C THR A 7 -12.19 -13.83 9.15
N ARG A 8 -10.91 -14.16 8.96
CA ARG A 8 -9.83 -13.18 8.89
C ARG A 8 -10.22 -12.16 7.83
N ARG A 9 -10.68 -10.99 8.27
CA ARG A 9 -11.04 -9.88 7.38
C ARG A 9 -9.77 -9.50 6.65
N SER A 10 -9.66 -9.93 5.39
CA SER A 10 -8.50 -9.60 4.57
C SER A 10 -8.35 -8.09 4.57
N ARG A 11 -7.16 -7.61 4.94
CA ARG A 11 -6.80 -6.19 4.87
C ARG A 11 -6.54 -5.76 3.43
N LEU A 12 -6.57 -6.69 2.48
CA LEU A 12 -6.48 -6.37 1.08
C LEU A 12 -7.81 -5.74 0.63
N PRO A 13 -7.78 -4.53 0.06
CA PRO A 13 -8.97 -3.92 -0.50
C PRO A 13 -9.59 -4.86 -1.54
N LYS A 14 -10.89 -5.16 -1.36
CA LYS A 14 -11.67 -6.00 -2.28
C LYS A 14 -11.63 -5.38 -3.68
N GLY A 15 -11.26 -6.17 -4.68
CA GLY A 15 -11.14 -5.73 -6.08
C GLY A 15 -9.72 -5.31 -6.51
N ILE A 16 -8.75 -5.20 -5.59
CA ILE A 16 -7.32 -5.01 -5.95
C ILE A 16 -6.65 -6.38 -6.05
N ALA A 17 -7.23 -7.25 -6.87
CA ALA A 17 -6.60 -8.46 -7.33
C ALA A 17 -6.03 -8.19 -8.74
N SER A 18 -5.08 -7.25 -8.83
CA SER A 18 -4.31 -7.10 -10.07
C SER A 18 -3.28 -8.21 -10.09
N LYS A 19 -3.52 -9.26 -10.89
CA LYS A 19 -2.57 -10.37 -11.09
C LYS A 19 -1.12 -9.88 -11.29
N ASN A 20 -0.93 -8.67 -11.84
CA ASN A 20 0.36 -8.02 -12.00
C ASN A 20 0.34 -6.58 -11.44
N PRO A 21 1.15 -6.24 -10.41
CA PRO A 21 1.27 -4.87 -9.94
C PRO A 21 2.00 -3.99 -10.97
N VAL A 22 1.68 -2.69 -11.00
CA VAL A 22 2.47 -1.69 -11.74
C VAL A 22 3.75 -1.44 -10.95
N VAL A 23 4.90 -1.68 -11.58
CA VAL A 23 6.22 -1.45 -10.97
C VAL A 23 6.60 0.01 -11.13
N MET A 24 6.94 0.67 -10.03
CA MET A 24 7.51 2.02 -10.03
C MET A 24 9.03 1.92 -9.98
N ARG A 25 9.71 2.64 -10.87
CA ARG A 25 11.17 2.82 -10.80
C ARG A 25 11.47 3.93 -9.79
N LEU A 26 12.32 3.62 -8.82
CA LEU A 26 12.82 4.55 -7.83
C LEU A 26 14.35 4.44 -7.84
N SER A 27 15.03 5.56 -7.63
CA SER A 27 16.44 5.56 -7.25
C SER A 27 16.62 4.90 -5.88
N HIS A 28 17.87 4.68 -5.48
CA HIS A 28 18.18 4.15 -4.16
C HIS A 28 17.66 5.09 -3.07
N ASP A 29 18.00 6.37 -3.17
CA ASP A 29 17.65 7.41 -2.20
C ASP A 29 16.13 7.59 -2.10
N GLU A 30 15.42 7.67 -3.23
CA GLU A 30 13.95 7.77 -3.26
C GLU A 30 13.27 6.59 -2.56
N ARG A 31 13.88 5.40 -2.68
CA ARG A 31 13.35 4.20 -2.02
C ARG A 31 13.64 4.19 -0.52
N GLU A 32 14.79 4.69 -0.09
CA GLU A 32 15.09 4.85 1.34
C GLU A 32 14.14 5.85 2.00
N GLU A 33 13.90 7.00 1.37
CA GLU A 33 12.95 8.00 1.85
C GLU A 33 11.53 7.41 1.97
N LEU A 34 11.07 6.71 0.94
CA LEU A 34 9.77 6.03 0.98
C LEU A 34 9.68 5.02 2.13
N ASN A 35 10.74 4.25 2.37
CA ASN A 35 10.78 3.28 3.46
C ASN A 35 10.76 3.97 4.83
N ALA A 36 11.49 5.07 4.99
CA ALA A 36 11.49 5.85 6.24
C ALA A 36 10.10 6.41 6.55
N ILE A 37 9.41 6.96 5.55
CA ILE A 37 8.03 7.44 5.71
C ILE A 37 7.08 6.27 6.02
N ALA A 38 7.21 5.16 5.31
CA ALA A 38 6.36 3.99 5.53
C ALA A 38 6.54 3.40 6.94
N ALA A 39 7.77 3.37 7.46
CA ALA A 39 8.08 2.95 8.81
C ALA A 39 7.44 3.88 9.84
N ARG A 40 7.57 5.20 9.66
CA ARG A 40 6.94 6.21 10.55
C ARG A 40 5.42 6.05 10.61
N GLU A 41 4.79 5.76 9.48
CA GLU A 41 3.34 5.60 9.36
C GLU A 41 2.85 4.17 9.69
N SER A 42 3.75 3.25 10.08
CA SER A 42 3.43 1.83 10.32
C SER A 42 2.72 1.15 9.13
N ARG A 43 3.19 1.39 7.91
CA ARG A 43 2.63 0.85 6.64
C ARG A 43 3.72 0.15 5.83
N SER A 44 3.30 -0.69 4.88
CA SER A 44 4.22 -1.22 3.87
C SER A 44 4.62 -0.12 2.88
N ALA A 45 5.83 -0.22 2.30
CA ALA A 45 6.29 0.69 1.26
C ALA A 45 5.32 0.75 0.05
N SER A 46 4.76 -0.40 -0.34
CA SER A 46 3.76 -0.49 -1.42
C SER A 46 2.47 0.27 -1.08
N SER A 47 2.00 0.17 0.16
CA SER A 47 0.81 0.92 0.61
C SER A 47 1.11 2.41 0.70
N MET A 48 2.29 2.79 1.17
CA MET A 48 2.69 4.19 1.30
C MET A 48 2.86 4.85 -0.07
N ALA A 49 3.53 4.18 -1.01
CA ALA A 49 3.68 4.66 -2.39
C ALA A 49 2.32 4.91 -3.04
N ARG A 50 1.35 4.00 -2.83
CA ARG A 50 -0.01 4.17 -3.34
C ARG A 50 -0.72 5.37 -2.73
N ILE A 51 -0.54 5.64 -1.43
CA ILE A 51 -1.14 6.82 -0.78
C ILE A 51 -0.56 8.10 -1.38
N ILE A 52 0.76 8.18 -1.51
CA ILE A 52 1.46 9.34 -2.09
C ILE A 52 0.99 9.57 -3.54
N TYR A 53 0.88 8.51 -4.33
CA TYR A 53 0.33 8.59 -5.68
C TYR A 53 -1.08 9.16 -5.67
N LEU A 54 -1.99 8.62 -4.84
CA LEU A 54 -3.37 9.07 -4.79
C LEU A 54 -3.51 10.52 -4.29
N SER A 55 -2.65 10.97 -3.38
CA SER A 55 -2.64 12.38 -2.95
C SER A 55 -2.15 13.29 -4.06
N ALA A 56 -1.12 12.89 -4.82
CA ALA A 56 -0.60 13.68 -5.93
C ALA A 56 -1.59 13.75 -7.11
N VAL A 57 -2.28 12.65 -7.43
CA VAL A 57 -3.28 12.59 -8.51
C VAL A 57 -4.40 13.61 -8.34
N GLN A 58 -4.76 13.97 -7.11
CA GLN A 58 -5.77 15.01 -6.87
C GLN A 58 -5.35 16.37 -7.42
N ASN A 59 -4.04 16.63 -7.58
CA ASN A 59 -3.52 17.88 -8.12
C ASN A 59 -3.50 17.91 -9.65
N PHE A 60 -3.76 16.78 -10.31
CA PHE A 60 -3.77 16.65 -11.77
C PHE A 60 -5.19 16.42 -12.34
N ARG A 61 -6.22 16.58 -11.52
CA ARG A 61 -7.64 16.48 -11.88
C ARG A 61 -8.28 17.86 -11.79
#